data_AF-A0A2V8LNB5-F1
#
_entry.id   AF-A0A2V8LNB5-F1
#
_cell.length_a   1.000
_cell.length_b   1.000
_cell.length_c   1.000
_cell.angle_alpha   90.00
_cell.angle_beta   90.00
_cell.angle_gamma   90.00
#
_symmetry.space_group_name_H-M   'P 1'
#
loop_
_entity.id
_entity.type
_entity.pdbx_description
1 polymer ?
#
loop_
_entity_poly.entity_id
_entity_poly.type
_entity_poly.pdbx_seq_one_letter_code
_entity_poly.pdbx_strand_id
1 'polypeptide(L)'
;MVGTDSAYEYKTAVYYQRIDVTLTPVDTALPPFLFANNGTARAAALDSVTLKGEPFSVVSDHNFSSDKRTRLTLFGYNLELRAGEDISAITVQARDSQDRVYALPVEAVTDLPNFTWIRQVTVKLPDELKGAGDVWLSISLRGATSFQAKVRIL
;
A
#
# COMPACT_ATOMS: atom_id res chain seq x y z
N MET A 1 -45.08 42.92 -65.26
CA MET A 1 -43.62 42.78 -65.30
C MET A 1 -43.16 42.38 -63.91
N VAL A 2 -42.38 41.31 -63.84
CA VAL A 2 -41.87 40.67 -62.63
C VAL A 2 -40.72 41.50 -62.09
N GLY A 3 -40.80 41.89 -60.81
CA GLY A 3 -39.65 42.39 -60.04
C GLY A 3 -39.23 41.29 -59.07
N THR A 4 -38.12 40.62 -59.36
CA THR A 4 -37.52 39.59 -58.52
C THR A 4 -36.78 40.26 -57.36
N ASP A 5 -37.33 40.17 -56.14
CA ASP A 5 -36.54 40.39 -54.94
C ASP A 5 -35.55 39.23 -54.79
N SER A 6 -34.29 39.48 -55.13
CA SER A 6 -33.17 38.58 -54.82
C SER A 6 -32.64 38.96 -53.44
N ALA A 7 -33.23 38.41 -52.38
CA ALA A 7 -32.67 38.47 -51.05
C ALA A 7 -31.45 37.54 -50.99
N TYR A 8 -30.25 38.11 -50.91
CA TYR A 8 -29.04 37.35 -50.59
C TYR A 8 -29.09 36.98 -49.11
N GLU A 9 -29.63 35.79 -48.80
CA GLU A 9 -29.57 35.20 -47.48
C GLU A 9 -28.14 34.70 -47.22
N TYR A 10 -27.33 35.50 -46.52
CA TYR A 10 -26.03 35.04 -46.02
C TYR A 10 -26.27 34.04 -44.88
N LYS A 11 -26.36 32.75 -45.22
CA LYS A 11 -26.37 31.67 -44.24
C LYS A 11 -24.98 31.51 -43.63
N THR A 12 -24.72 32.19 -42.52
CA THR A 12 -23.58 31.89 -41.67
C THR A 12 -23.88 30.60 -40.92
N ALA A 13 -23.42 29.47 -41.43
CA ALA A 13 -23.44 28.22 -40.68
C ALA A 13 -22.42 28.33 -39.53
N VAL A 14 -22.90 28.43 -38.29
CA VAL A 14 -22.05 28.33 -37.10
C VAL A 14 -21.79 26.85 -36.86
N TYR A 15 -20.60 26.38 -37.19
CA TYR A 15 -20.16 25.02 -36.87
C TYR A 15 -19.76 24.96 -35.39
N TYR A 16 -20.61 24.37 -34.55
CA TYR A 16 -20.20 23.99 -33.19
C TYR A 16 -19.49 22.64 -33.26
N GLN A 17 -18.18 22.64 -33.03
CA GLN A 17 -17.44 21.41 -32.82
C GLN A 17 -17.60 21.00 -31.36
N ARG A 18 -18.14 19.80 -31.11
CA ARG A 18 -18.02 19.17 -29.79
C ARG A 18 -16.55 18.82 -29.57
N ILE A 19 -15.97 19.36 -28.50
CA ILE A 19 -14.67 18.93 -28.01
C ILE A 19 -14.97 18.00 -26.84
N ASP A 20 -14.75 16.70 -27.06
CA ASP A 20 -14.80 15.72 -25.99
C ASP A 20 -13.45 15.79 -25.25
N VAL A 21 -13.46 16.45 -24.08
CA VAL A 21 -12.29 16.51 -23.20
C VAL A 21 -12.34 15.31 -22.27
N THR A 22 -11.44 14.35 -22.48
CA THR A 22 -11.24 13.26 -21.52
C THR A 22 -10.23 13.71 -20.46
N LEU A 23 -10.73 14.05 -19.27
CA LEU A 23 -9.87 14.31 -18.12
C LEU A 23 -9.50 12.96 -17.49
N THR A 24 -8.25 12.53 -17.66
CA THR A 24 -7.68 11.44 -16.83
C THR A 24 -7.18 12.03 -15.52
N PRO A 25 -7.73 11.65 -14.36
CA PRO A 25 -7.14 12.03 -13.09
C PRO A 25 -5.71 11.50 -13.02
N VAL A 26 -4.73 12.39 -12.84
CA VAL A 26 -3.38 11.98 -12.48
C VAL A 26 -3.37 11.78 -10.98
N ASP A 27 -3.52 10.52 -10.57
CA ASP A 27 -3.47 10.14 -9.17
C ASP A 27 -2.03 10.00 -8.71
N THR A 28 -1.45 11.09 -8.20
CA THR A 28 -0.16 11.04 -7.51
C THR A 28 -0.37 10.54 -6.08
N ALA A 29 -0.72 9.27 -5.91
CA ALA A 29 -0.71 8.65 -4.59
C ALA A 29 0.72 8.71 -4.04
N LEU A 30 0.90 9.35 -2.87
CA LEU A 30 2.19 9.35 -2.21
C LEU A 30 2.62 7.90 -1.92
N PRO A 31 3.91 7.57 -2.09
CA PRO A 31 4.37 6.22 -1.79
C PRO A 31 4.14 5.91 -0.31
N PRO A 32 3.78 4.65 0.02
CA PRO A 32 3.73 4.19 1.39
C PRO A 32 5.05 4.43 2.11
N PHE A 33 4.98 4.63 3.43
CA PHE A 33 6.17 4.76 4.25
C PHE A 33 6.08 3.84 5.47
N LEU A 34 7.09 2.99 5.68
CA LEU A 34 7.25 2.21 6.91
C LEU A 34 8.13 2.98 7.88
N PHE A 35 7.70 3.10 9.12
CA PHE A 35 8.54 3.69 10.15
C PHE A 35 9.73 2.79 10.44
N ALA A 36 10.91 3.41 10.48
CA ALA A 36 12.16 2.74 10.78
C ALA A 36 13.11 3.69 11.51
N ASN A 37 14.05 3.11 12.23
CA ASN A 37 15.15 3.86 12.82
C ASN A 37 16.09 4.40 11.72
N ASN A 38 16.34 5.71 11.72
CA ASN A 38 17.14 6.38 10.68
C ASN A 38 18.60 5.89 10.56
N GLY A 39 19.20 5.36 11.64
CA GLY A 39 20.59 4.91 11.63
C GLY A 39 20.76 3.43 11.28
N THR A 40 19.77 2.60 11.61
CA THR A 40 19.88 1.14 11.47
C THR A 40 18.93 0.56 10.43
N ALA A 41 17.96 1.35 9.95
CA ALA A 41 16.83 0.92 9.14
C ALA A 41 15.93 -0.14 9.81
N ARG A 42 16.05 -0.35 11.12
CA ARG A 42 15.22 -1.32 11.86
C ARG A 42 13.78 -0.83 11.91
N ALA A 43 12.84 -1.62 11.41
CA ALA A 43 11.44 -1.24 11.33
C ALA A 43 10.82 -1.10 12.72
N ALA A 44 9.90 -0.14 12.89
CA ALA A 44 8.97 -0.19 13.99
C ALA A 44 8.00 -1.35 13.73
N ALA A 45 8.21 -2.47 14.43
CA ALA A 45 7.43 -3.68 14.28
C ALA A 45 7.29 -4.37 15.64
N LEU A 46 6.11 -4.97 15.87
CA LEU A 46 5.82 -5.74 17.09
C LEU A 46 5.18 -7.08 16.71
N ASP A 47 5.43 -8.11 17.50
CA ASP A 47 4.56 -9.29 17.53
C ASP A 47 3.17 -8.85 18.00
N SER A 48 2.13 -9.18 17.24
CA SER A 48 0.78 -8.64 17.44
C SER A 48 0.09 -9.14 18.70
N VAL A 49 0.61 -10.19 19.35
CA VAL A 49 0.02 -10.80 20.54
C VAL A 49 0.81 -10.44 21.79
N THR A 50 2.13 -10.59 21.72
CA THR A 50 3.04 -10.35 22.85
C THR A 50 3.50 -8.91 22.95
N LEU A 51 3.29 -8.10 21.91
CA LEU A 51 3.71 -6.70 21.80
C LEU A 51 5.22 -6.50 21.99
N LYS A 52 6.02 -7.52 21.66
CA LYS A 52 7.48 -7.46 21.73
C LYS A 52 8.07 -7.11 20.36
N GLY A 53 9.16 -6.36 20.38
CA GLY A 53 9.97 -6.09 19.17
C GLY A 53 10.87 -7.27 18.81
N GLU A 54 11.70 -7.06 17.79
CA GLU A 54 12.60 -8.07 17.23
C GLU A 54 13.67 -8.54 18.25
N PRO A 55 14.23 -9.76 18.08
CA PRO A 55 14.03 -10.69 16.98
C PRO A 55 12.72 -11.49 17.07
N PHE A 56 12.15 -11.83 15.91
CA PHE A 56 10.86 -12.55 15.81
C PHE A 56 11.06 -14.01 15.44
N SER A 57 10.47 -14.93 16.21
CA SER A 57 10.30 -16.32 15.78
C SER A 57 9.17 -16.42 14.76
N VAL A 58 9.29 -17.30 13.76
CA VAL A 58 8.19 -17.55 12.79
C VAL A 58 6.99 -18.26 13.44
N VAL A 59 7.25 -19.06 14.48
CA VAL A 59 6.21 -19.75 15.28
C VAL A 59 6.17 -19.14 16.67
N SER A 60 4.96 -18.94 17.18
CA SER A 60 4.71 -18.42 18.52
C SER A 60 3.62 -19.26 19.19
N ASP A 61 3.98 -19.92 20.30
CA ASP A 61 3.03 -20.71 21.10
C ASP A 61 1.94 -19.84 21.73
N HIS A 62 2.24 -18.57 21.93
CA HIS A 62 1.33 -17.55 22.45
C HIS A 62 0.28 -17.10 21.45
N ASN A 63 0.45 -17.38 20.15
CA ASN A 63 -0.58 -17.05 19.19
C ASN A 63 -1.81 -17.94 19.39
N PHE A 64 -2.98 -17.30 19.49
CA PHE A 64 -4.27 -17.96 19.67
C PHE A 64 -4.82 -18.61 18.39
N SER A 65 -4.24 -18.29 17.23
CA SER A 65 -4.52 -18.96 15.96
C SER A 65 -4.09 -20.45 15.99
N SER A 66 -4.83 -21.29 15.27
CA SER A 66 -4.51 -22.72 15.12
C SER A 66 -3.21 -22.97 14.36
N ASP A 67 -2.80 -22.04 13.49
CA ASP A 67 -1.56 -22.16 12.70
C ASP A 67 -0.29 -21.79 13.50
N LYS A 68 -0.43 -21.21 14.69
CA LYS A 68 0.66 -20.79 15.58
C LYS A 68 1.72 -19.88 14.93
N ARG A 69 1.41 -19.23 13.81
CA ARG A 69 2.36 -18.34 13.11
C ARG A 69 2.42 -16.97 13.73
N THR A 70 3.60 -16.39 13.84
CA THR A 70 3.75 -15.03 14.33
C THR A 70 3.10 -14.04 13.36
N ARG A 71 2.32 -13.11 13.92
CA ARG A 71 1.83 -11.94 13.19
C ARG A 71 2.65 -10.74 13.61
N LEU A 72 3.17 -10.00 12.63
CA LEU A 72 3.85 -8.74 12.87
C LEU A 72 2.88 -7.60 12.63
N THR A 73 2.79 -6.67 13.57
CA THR A 73 2.17 -5.36 13.37
C THR A 73 3.26 -4.38 12.95
N LEU A 74 3.17 -3.90 11.72
CA LEU A 74 4.02 -2.87 11.13
C LEU A 74 3.34 -1.50 11.25
N PHE A 75 4.11 -0.43 11.35
CA PHE A 75 3.58 0.92 11.47
C PHE A 75 4.06 1.82 10.32
N GLY A 76 3.15 2.62 9.76
CA GLY A 76 3.47 3.48 8.62
C GLY A 76 2.39 4.51 8.29
N TYR A 77 2.59 5.29 7.24
CA TYR A 77 1.62 6.26 6.70
C TYR A 77 1.55 6.18 5.16
N ASN A 78 0.58 6.88 4.55
CA ASN A 78 0.20 6.75 3.14
C ASN A 78 -0.30 5.35 2.79
N LEU A 79 -1.08 4.75 3.71
CA LEU A 79 -1.62 3.40 3.63
C LEU A 79 -3.15 3.39 3.72
N GLU A 80 -3.76 4.55 3.46
CA GLU A 80 -5.21 4.75 3.43
C GLU A 80 -5.81 4.01 2.23
N LEU A 81 -6.76 3.14 2.53
CA LEU A 81 -7.63 2.50 1.55
C LEU A 81 -8.73 3.47 1.12
N ARG A 82 -9.02 3.50 -0.18
CA ARG A 82 -10.11 4.29 -0.75
C ARG A 82 -11.44 3.57 -0.63
N ALA A 83 -12.52 4.31 -0.88
CA ALA A 83 -13.84 3.71 -1.04
C ALA A 83 -13.80 2.63 -2.14
N GLY A 84 -14.18 1.40 -1.77
CA GLY A 84 -14.16 0.25 -2.66
C GLY A 84 -12.83 -0.53 -2.68
N GLU A 85 -11.78 -0.04 -2.03
CA GLU A 85 -10.56 -0.81 -1.76
C GLU A 85 -10.72 -1.60 -0.46
N ASP A 86 -10.11 -2.78 -0.41
CA ASP A 86 -9.95 -3.57 0.81
C ASP A 86 -8.46 -3.85 1.07
N ILE A 87 -8.16 -4.61 2.12
CA ILE A 87 -6.77 -4.91 2.52
C ILE A 87 -5.95 -5.62 1.43
N SER A 88 -6.58 -6.23 0.43
CA SER A 88 -5.89 -6.85 -0.71
C SER A 88 -5.19 -5.84 -1.63
N ALA A 89 -5.58 -4.56 -1.56
CA ALA A 89 -4.89 -3.48 -2.26
C ALA A 89 -3.48 -3.20 -1.69
N ILE A 90 -3.22 -3.66 -0.45
CA ILE A 90 -1.93 -3.55 0.22
C ILE A 90 -1.19 -4.87 0.08
N THR A 91 0.08 -4.79 -0.33
CA THR A 91 0.97 -5.95 -0.38
C THR A 91 2.19 -5.71 0.47
N VAL A 92 2.64 -6.73 1.18
CA VAL A 92 3.87 -6.70 1.98
C VAL A 92 4.76 -7.84 1.54
N GLN A 93 6.05 -7.54 1.41
CA GLN A 93 7.07 -8.50 1.01
C GLN A 93 8.27 -8.41 1.93
N ALA A 94 8.94 -9.53 2.14
CA ALA A 94 10.24 -9.62 2.79
C ALA A 94 11.27 -10.12 1.78
N ARG A 95 12.47 -9.53 1.81
CA ARG A 95 13.62 -9.95 1.01
C ARG A 95 14.76 -10.35 1.94
N ASP A 96 15.28 -11.56 1.79
CA ASP A 96 16.39 -12.04 2.62
C ASP A 96 17.78 -11.66 2.05
N SER A 97 18.84 -12.14 2.70
CA SER A 97 20.22 -11.90 2.29
C SER A 97 20.63 -12.58 0.97
N GLN A 98 19.80 -13.49 0.46
CA GLN A 98 20.01 -14.19 -0.82
C GLN A 98 19.14 -13.59 -1.93
N ASP A 99 18.56 -12.40 -1.71
CA ASP A 99 17.61 -11.73 -2.59
C ASP A 99 16.33 -12.54 -2.89
N ARG A 100 16.01 -13.55 -2.07
CA ARG A 100 14.76 -14.28 -2.18
C ARG A 100 13.64 -13.43 -1.60
N VAL A 101 12.53 -13.34 -2.34
CA VAL A 101 11.37 -12.52 -1.98
C VAL A 101 10.24 -13.41 -1.52
N TYR A 102 9.65 -13.04 -0.38
CA TYR A 102 8.56 -13.75 0.27
C TYR A 102 7.38 -12.81 0.43
N ALA A 103 6.21 -13.23 -0.04
CA ALA A 103 4.97 -12.51 0.23
C ALA A 103 4.56 -12.74 1.70
N LEU A 104 4.23 -11.66 2.39
CA LEU A 104 3.69 -11.71 3.75
C LEU A 104 2.19 -11.39 3.64
N PRO A 105 1.30 -12.37 3.88
CA PRO A 105 -0.14 -12.14 3.82
C PRO A 105 -0.55 -11.02 4.78
N VAL A 106 -1.26 -10.02 4.26
CA VAL A 106 -1.86 -8.94 5.05
C VAL A 106 -3.17 -9.47 5.64
N GLU A 107 -3.29 -9.44 6.97
CA GLU A 107 -4.45 -9.97 7.69
C GLU A 107 -5.33 -8.84 8.25
N ALA A 108 -4.75 -7.67 8.56
CA ALA A 108 -5.51 -6.51 9.03
C ALA A 108 -4.80 -5.20 8.74
N VAL A 109 -5.59 -4.14 8.54
CA VAL A 109 -5.12 -2.76 8.46
C VAL A 109 -6.03 -1.91 9.32
N THR A 110 -5.48 -1.25 10.34
CA THR A 110 -6.23 -0.46 11.32
C THR A 110 -5.55 0.88 11.57
N ASP A 111 -6.30 1.85 12.05
CA ASP A 111 -5.72 3.12 12.51
C ASP A 111 -5.03 2.90 13.85
N LEU A 112 -3.91 3.59 14.08
CA LEU A 112 -3.32 3.66 15.41
C LEU A 112 -4.20 4.58 16.29
N PRO A 113 -4.71 4.13 17.45
CA PRO A 113 -5.53 4.97 18.30
C PRO A 113 -4.82 6.28 18.66
N ASN A 114 -5.56 7.40 18.59
CA ASN A 114 -5.07 8.77 18.78
C ASN A 114 -4.13 9.31 17.68
N PHE A 115 -3.72 8.48 16.72
CA PHE A 115 -2.83 8.86 15.61
C PHE A 115 -3.38 8.32 14.29
N THR A 116 -4.51 8.87 13.83
CA THR A 116 -5.24 8.38 12.64
C THR A 116 -4.46 8.47 11.32
N TRP A 117 -3.40 9.27 11.29
CA TRP A 117 -2.47 9.35 10.16
C TRP A 117 -1.45 8.20 10.13
N ILE A 118 -1.41 7.37 11.18
CA ILE A 118 -0.59 6.16 11.26
C ILE A 118 -1.49 4.94 11.09
N ARG A 119 -1.08 4.04 10.19
CA ARG A 119 -1.67 2.72 10.02
C ARG A 119 -0.85 1.66 10.73
N GLN A 120 -1.56 0.75 11.38
CA GLN A 120 -1.09 -0.56 11.81
C GLN A 120 -1.42 -1.56 10.72
N VAL A 121 -0.40 -2.25 10.19
CA VAL A 121 -0.56 -3.30 9.17
C VAL A 121 -0.11 -4.61 9.78
N THR A 122 -1.04 -5.52 10.02
CA THR A 122 -0.77 -6.83 10.57
C THR A 122 -0.52 -7.82 9.43
N VAL A 123 0.64 -8.46 9.45
CA VAL A 123 1.06 -9.43 8.45
C VAL A 123 1.47 -10.76 9.07
N LYS A 124 1.20 -11.86 8.37
CA LYS A 124 1.61 -13.20 8.82
C LYS A 124 3.03 -13.53 8.34
N LEU A 125 3.88 -14.03 9.24
CA LEU A 125 5.19 -14.56 8.84
C LEU A 125 5.06 -15.92 8.13
N PRO A 126 5.62 -16.06 6.91
CA PRO A 126 5.70 -17.33 6.21
C PRO A 126 6.79 -18.25 6.79
N ASP A 127 6.62 -19.56 6.61
CA ASP A 127 7.45 -20.62 7.19
C ASP A 127 8.88 -20.58 6.68
N GLU A 128 9.00 -20.17 5.43
CA GLU A 128 10.22 -20.12 4.63
C GLU A 128 11.20 -19.07 5.15
N LEU A 129 10.75 -18.13 6.00
CA LEU A 129 11.61 -17.14 6.66
C LEU A 129 12.29 -17.66 7.93
N LYS A 130 12.01 -18.89 8.36
CA LYS A 130 12.62 -19.46 9.57
C LYS A 130 14.15 -19.49 9.42
N GLY A 131 14.86 -18.87 10.36
CA GLY A 131 16.32 -18.77 10.32
C GLY A 131 16.87 -17.82 9.26
N ALA A 132 16.05 -16.99 8.61
CA ALA A 132 16.49 -16.06 7.57
C ALA A 132 17.40 -14.93 8.10
N GLY A 133 17.40 -14.66 9.40
CA GLY A 133 18.17 -13.58 10.00
C GLY A 133 17.56 -12.21 9.70
N ASP A 134 18.37 -11.24 9.28
CA ASP A 134 17.84 -9.93 8.91
C ASP A 134 17.18 -10.01 7.52
N VAL A 135 15.93 -9.55 7.43
CA VAL A 135 15.16 -9.46 6.18
C VAL A 135 14.67 -8.03 5.97
N TRP A 136 14.63 -7.58 4.71
CA TRP A 136 14.14 -6.28 4.29
C TRP A 136 12.66 -6.35 3.96
N LEU A 137 11.85 -5.58 4.66
CA LEU A 137 10.43 -5.41 4.43
C LEU A 137 10.17 -4.23 3.48
N SER A 138 9.20 -4.41 2.58
CA SER A 138 8.60 -3.34 1.79
C SER A 138 7.08 -3.50 1.78
N ILE A 139 6.37 -2.37 1.79
CA ILE A 139 4.92 -2.32 1.64
C ILE A 139 4.56 -1.55 0.37
N SER A 140 3.55 -2.03 -0.37
CA SER A 140 3.07 -1.36 -1.57
C SER A 140 1.56 -1.17 -1.56
N LEU A 141 1.11 -0.06 -2.13
CA LEU A 141 -0.30 0.29 -2.30
C LEU A 141 -0.45 1.02 -3.64
N ARG A 142 -1.41 0.58 -4.46
CA ARG A 142 -1.69 1.16 -5.79
C ARG A 142 -0.45 1.29 -6.69
N GLY A 143 0.44 0.29 -6.65
CA GLY A 143 1.66 0.25 -7.47
C GLY A 143 2.82 1.10 -6.96
N ALA A 144 2.65 1.88 -5.90
CA ALA A 144 3.75 2.59 -5.24
C ALA A 144 4.29 1.75 -4.07
N THR A 145 5.62 1.64 -3.97
CA THR A 145 6.31 0.84 -2.94
C THR A 145 7.10 1.74 -1.99
N SER A 146 7.12 1.38 -0.71
CA SER A 146 7.90 2.09 0.30
C SER A 146 9.40 1.92 0.15
N PHE A 147 10.16 2.74 0.86
CA PHE A 147 11.53 2.37 1.23
C PHE A 147 11.54 1.07 2.04
N GLN A 148 12.67 0.37 1.99
CA GLN A 148 12.85 -0.87 2.72
C GLN A 148 13.28 -0.61 4.16
N ALA A 149 12.67 -1.35 5.09
CA ALA A 149 13.04 -1.37 6.50
C ALA A 149 13.32 -2.81 6.93
N LYS A 150 14.28 -3.06 7.81
CA LYS A 150 14.67 -4.43 8.17
C LYS A 150 14.10 -4.87 9.51
N VAL A 151 13.87 -6.17 9.63
CA VAL A 151 13.57 -6.86 10.90
C VAL A 151 14.42 -8.12 11.01
N ARG A 152 14.68 -8.57 12.23
CA ARG A 152 15.38 -9.83 12.50
C ARG A 152 14.40 -10.97 12.74
N ILE A 153 14.55 -12.04 11.97
CA ILE A 153 13.82 -13.30 12.09
C ILE A 153 14.75 -14.41 12.62
N LEU A 154 14.21 -15.25 13.52
CA LEU A 154 14.89 -16.39 14.15
C LEU A 154 14.67 -17.72 13.40
#